data_AF-A0A0A8ZUS6-F1
#
_entry.id   AF-A0A0A8ZUS6-F1
#
_cell.length_a   1.000
_cell.length_b   1.000
_cell.length_c   1.000
_cell.angle_alpha   90.00
_cell.angle_beta   90.00
_cell.angle_gamma   90.00
#
_symmetry.space_group_name_H-M   'P 1'
#
loop_
_entity.id
_entity.type
_entity.pdbx_description
1 polymer ?
#
loop_
_entity_poly.entity_id
_entity_poly.type
_entity_poly.pdbx_seq_one_letter_code
_entity_poly.pdbx_strand_id
1 'polypeptide(L)' 'MALLAYEEPEKSPMFHLLSPEYRQNVADSLNRAVLAHANLPAYSSLERVVQQATVVRQYLHQEVGKAFLSK' A
#
# COMPACT_ATOMS: atom_id res chain seq x y z
N MET A 1 -3.60 -18.37 -14.08
CA MET A 1 -3.16 -19.02 -15.33
C MET A 1 -2.82 -18.02 -16.45
N ALA A 2 -3.30 -16.77 -16.45
CA ALA A 2 -3.15 -15.88 -17.61
C ALA A 2 -1.73 -15.39 -17.93
N LEU A 3 -0.80 -15.31 -16.97
CA LEU A 3 0.61 -14.98 -17.26
C LEU A 3 1.37 -16.18 -17.84
N LEU A 4 1.16 -17.36 -17.24
CA LEU A 4 1.81 -18.61 -17.63
C LEU A 4 1.37 -19.14 -19.01
N ALA A 5 0.28 -18.60 -19.56
CA ALA A 5 -0.26 -18.98 -20.87
C ALA A 5 0.37 -18.22 -22.04
N TYR A 6 1.23 -17.23 -21.79
CA TYR A 6 1.91 -16.43 -22.82
C TYR A 6 3.40 -16.75 -22.79
N GLU A 7 4.01 -16.88 -23.97
CA GLU A 7 5.46 -17.07 -24.13
C GLU A 7 6.25 -15.86 -23.61
N GLU A 8 5.73 -14.66 -23.88
CA GLU A 8 6.16 -13.39 -23.26
C GLU A 8 5.08 -12.92 -22.28
N PRO A 9 5.27 -13.09 -20.96
CA PRO A 9 4.29 -12.73 -19.93
C PRO A 9 3.81 -11.27 -19.97
N GLU A 10 4.63 -10.37 -20.50
CA GLU A 10 4.36 -8.94 -20.67
C GLU A 10 3.27 -8.66 -21.71
N LYS A 11 3.00 -9.61 -22.61
CA LYS A 11 1.91 -9.50 -23.61
C LYS A 11 0.56 -9.95 -23.05
N SER A 12 0.54 -10.51 -21.83
CA SER A 12 -0.69 -10.92 -21.17
C SER A 12 -1.55 -9.71 -20.78
N PRO A 13 -2.89 -9.79 -20.82
CA PRO A 13 -3.76 -8.80 -20.19
C PRO A 13 -3.45 -8.57 -18.70
N MET A 14 -2.77 -9.54 -18.05
CA MET A 14 -2.34 -9.46 -16.66
C MET A 14 -0.90 -8.94 -16.48
N PHE A 15 -0.27 -8.35 -17.50
CA PHE A 15 1.12 -7.87 -17.42
C PHE A 15 1.38 -6.91 -16.26
N HIS A 16 0.37 -6.16 -15.81
CA HIS A 16 0.46 -5.25 -14.66
C HIS A 16 0.89 -5.94 -13.36
N LEU A 17 0.67 -7.25 -13.23
CA LEU A 17 1.16 -8.05 -12.10
C LEU A 17 2.69 -8.20 -12.08
N LEU A 18 3.36 -7.97 -13.21
CA LEU A 18 4.82 -8.01 -13.33
C LEU A 18 5.46 -6.67 -12.96
N SER A 19 4.65 -5.60 -12.88
CA SER A 19 5.14 -4.26 -12.53
C SER A 19 5.94 -4.27 -11.22
N PRO A 20 7.03 -3.48 -11.13
CA PRO A 20 7.77 -3.33 -9.89
C PRO A 20 6.88 -2.94 -8.72
N GLU A 21 5.92 -2.05 -8.94
CA GLU A 21 4.98 -1.56 -7.92
C GLU A 21 4.09 -2.68 -7.38
N TYR A 22 3.51 -3.50 -8.27
CA TYR A 22 2.69 -4.63 -7.84
C TYR A 22 3.52 -5.67 -7.09
N ARG A 23 4.72 -6.00 -7.59
CA ARG A 23 5.62 -6.94 -6.92
C ARG A 23 6.03 -6.46 -5.53
N GLN A 24 6.32 -5.17 -5.37
CA GLN A 24 6.61 -4.58 -4.06
C GLN A 24 5.42 -4.70 -3.11
N ASN A 25 4.21 -4.39 -3.58
CA ASN A 25 2.99 -4.51 -2.76
C ASN A 25 2.75 -5.96 -2.30
N VAL A 26 2.99 -6.95 -3.15
CA VAL A 26 2.90 -8.37 -2.79
C VAL A 26 3.96 -8.74 -1.76
N ALA A 27 5.22 -8.32 -1.96
CA ALA A 27 6.30 -8.57 -1.02
C ALA A 27 6.01 -7.97 0.37
N ASP A 28 5.54 -6.73 0.43
CA ASP A 28 5.16 -6.06 1.67
C ASP A 28 4.01 -6.80 2.37
N SER A 29 2.99 -7.21 1.61
CA SER A 29 1.85 -7.96 2.15
C SER A 29 2.28 -9.31 2.72
N LEU A 30 3.15 -10.03 2.03
CA LEU A 30 3.70 -11.31 2.47
C LEU A 30 4.58 -11.15 3.72
N ASN A 31 5.49 -10.18 3.72
CA ASN A 31 6.35 -9.88 4.86
C ASN A 31 5.52 -9.60 6.12
N ARG A 32 4.44 -8.82 5.99
CA ARG A 32 3.50 -8.54 7.08
C ARG A 32 2.79 -9.79 7.59
N ALA A 33 2.35 -10.66 6.67
CA ALA A 33 1.69 -11.92 7.03
C ALA A 33 2.63 -12.86 7.80
N VAL A 34 3.90 -12.95 7.38
CA VAL A 34 4.93 -13.74 8.08
C VAL A 34 5.19 -13.20 9.48
N LEU A 35 5.33 -11.87 9.63
CA LEU A 35 5.50 -11.24 10.94
C LEU A 35 4.30 -11.50 11.85
N ALA A 36 3.08 -11.33 11.34
CA ALA A 36 1.86 -11.59 12.10
C ALA A 36 1.76 -13.05 12.55
N HIS A 37 2.12 -13.99 11.67
CA HIS A 37 2.16 -15.42 12.01
C HIS A 37 3.18 -15.73 13.12
N ALA A 38 4.31 -15.01 13.14
CA ALA A 38 5.33 -15.10 14.18
C ALA A 38 4.99 -14.32 15.47
N ASN A 39 3.77 -13.76 15.59
CA ASN A 39 3.35 -12.85 16.67
C ASN A 39 4.23 -11.59 16.80
N LEU A 40 4.84 -11.17 15.70
CA LEU A 40 5.63 -9.94 15.62
C LEU A 40 4.79 -8.79 15.03
N PRO A 41 5.09 -7.54 15.39
CA PRO A 41 4.43 -6.38 14.79
C PRO A 41 4.59 -6.34 13.27
N ALA A 42 3.48 -6.30 12.53
CA ALA A 42 3.50 -6.16 11.07
C ALA A 42 4.04 -4.81 10.56
N TYR A 43 4.07 -3.80 11.43
CA TYR A 43 4.65 -2.49 11.18
C TYR A 43 5.59 -2.13 12.31
N SER A 44 6.71 -1.53 11.95
CA SER A 44 7.61 -0.90 12.90
C SER A 44 6.89 0.24 13.64
N SER A 45 7.39 0.58 14.83
CA SER A 45 6.85 1.71 15.59
C SER A 45 6.93 3.03 14.81
N LEU A 46 7.99 3.22 14.02
CA LEU A 46 8.17 4.41 13.19
C LEU A 46 7.12 4.48 12.06
N GLU A 47 6.89 3.40 11.33
CA GLU A 47 5.88 3.37 10.26
C GLU A 47 4.48 3.70 10.80
N ARG A 48 4.12 3.20 11.99
CA ARG A 48 2.83 3.55 12.61
C ARG A 48 2.74 5.04 12.92
N VAL A 49 3.79 5.63 13.48
CA VAL A 49 3.83 7.07 13.79
C VAL A 49 3.68 7.89 12.50
N VAL A 50 4.39 7.52 11.43
CA VAL A 50 4.29 8.18 10.12
C VAL A 50 2.88 8.08 9.54
N GLN A 51 2.25 6.90 9.60
CA GLN A 51 0.87 6.70 9.13
C GLN A 51 -0.12 7.56 9.91
N GLN A 52 -0.04 7.55 11.24
CA GLN A 52 -0.90 8.35 12.11
C GLN A 52 -0.73 9.84 11.83
N ALA A 53 0.51 10.33 11.77
CA ALA A 53 0.80 11.73 11.46
C ALA A 53 0.27 12.12 10.07
N THR A 54 0.36 11.22 9.09
CA THR A 54 -0.16 11.46 7.73
C THR A 54 -1.67 11.63 7.74
N VAL A 55 -2.41 10.75 8.41
CA VAL A 55 -3.88 10.83 8.51
C VAL A 55 -4.29 12.10 9.26
N VAL A 56 -3.65 12.41 10.39
CA VAL A 56 -3.94 13.63 11.17
C VAL A 56 -3.70 14.89 10.32
N ARG A 57 -2.59 14.95 9.59
CA ARG A 57 -2.28 16.07 8.69
C ARG A 57 -3.34 16.22 7.58
N GLN A 58 -3.76 15.12 6.96
CA GLN A 58 -4.78 15.14 5.91
C GLN A 58 -6.13 15.61 6.45
N TYR A 59 -6.53 15.12 7.62
CA TYR A 59 -7.78 15.52 8.28
C TYR A 59 -7.78 17.02 8.59
N LEU A 60 -6.73 17.54 9.23
CA LEU A 60 -6.63 18.96 9.55
C LEU A 60 -6.68 19.85 8.31
N HIS A 61 -6.05 19.42 7.21
CA HIS A 61 -6.09 20.16 5.95
C HIS A 61 -7.52 20.26 5.38
N GLN A 62 -8.29 19.17 5.47
CA GLN A 62 -9.70 19.16 5.04
C GLN A 62 -10.58 20.06 5.93
N GLU A 63 -10.41 19.99 7.25
CA GLU A 63 -11.20 20.82 8.19
C GLU A 63 -10.94 22.31 8.02
N VAL A 64 -9.67 22.68 7.80
CA VAL A 64 -9.29 24.07 7.48
C VAL A 64 -9.97 24.53 6.19
N GLY A 65 -9.96 23.70 5.13
CA GLY A 65 -10.66 24.01 3.87
C GLY A 65 -12.17 24.22 4.04
N LYS A 66 -12.83 23.38 4.86
CA LYS A 66 -14.26 23.55 5.17
C LYS A 66 -14.55 24.85 5.93
N ALA A 67 -13.69 25.22 6.87
CA ALA A 67 -13.84 26.46 7.63
C ALA A 67 -13.74 27.72 6.76
N PHE A 68 -12.98 27.67 5.65
CA PHE A 68 -12.89 28.77 4.69
C PHE A 68 -14.08 28.87 3.73
N LEU A 69 -14.78 27.78 3.45
CA LEU A 69 -15.94 27.76 2.54
C LEU A 69 -17.28 28.10 3.24
N SER A 70 -17.28 28.15 4.57
CA SER A 70 -18.46 28.45 5.39
C SER A 70 -18.55 29.93 5.82
N LYS A 71 -17.70 30.81 5.29
CA LYS A 71 -17.73 32.26 5.48
C LYS A 71 -18.09 32.95 4.18
#